data_AF-A0AAU0UJ86-F1
#
_entry.id   AF-A0AAU0UJ86-F1
#
_cell.length_a   1.000
_cell.length_b   1.000
_cell.length_c   1.000
_cell.angle_alpha   90.00
_cell.angle_beta   90.00
_cell.angle_gamma   90.00
#
_symmetry.space_group_name_H-M   'P 1'
#
loop_
_entity.id
_entity.type
_entity.pdbx_description
1 polymer ?
#
loop_
_entity_poly.entity_id
_entity_poly.type
_entity_poly.pdbx_seq_one_letter_code
_entity_poly.pdbx_strand_id
1 'polypeptide(L)'
;MAREFEPGILIAVGGGSVIAAAKCIWIGYERPDLDIRMVNPLEPLGLRKKAFFAAVLTTSGTGSEATGAAVITDGQKMSVVHPELVPSAETLGV
;
A
#
# COMPACT_ATOMS: atom_id res chain seq x y z
N MET A 1 4.20 6.79 -14.62
CA MET A 1 3.20 7.63 -13.94
C MET A 1 3.61 8.10 -12.54
N ALA A 2 3.54 7.30 -11.47
CA ALA A 2 3.90 7.79 -10.12
C ALA A 2 5.36 8.27 -10.01
N ARG A 3 6.31 7.56 -10.65
CA ARG A 3 7.72 7.99 -10.70
C ARG A 3 7.98 9.26 -11.52
N GLU A 4 7.13 9.57 -12.50
CA GLU A 4 7.29 10.76 -13.35
C GLU A 4 6.65 11.99 -12.71
N PHE A 5 5.59 11.78 -11.93
CA PHE A 5 4.87 12.84 -11.22
C PHE A 5 5.51 13.20 -9.87
N GLU A 6 6.29 12.28 -9.28
CA GLU A 6 6.98 12.44 -7.99
C GLU A 6 6.05 12.94 -6.86
N PRO A 7 4.94 12.24 -6.58
CA PRO A 7 3.99 12.67 -5.55
C PRO A 7 4.65 12.66 -4.17
N GLY A 8 4.37 13.70 -3.37
CA GLY A 8 4.65 13.71 -1.93
C GLY A 8 3.58 13.01 -1.09
N ILE A 9 2.41 12.75 -1.67
CA ILE A 9 1.29 12.04 -1.02
C ILE A 9 0.61 11.12 -2.05
N LEU A 10 0.41 9.86 -1.68
CA LEU A 10 -0.47 8.92 -2.39
C LEU A 10 -1.73 8.71 -1.55
N ILE A 11 -2.90 8.87 -2.16
CA ILE A 11 -4.20 8.64 -1.52
C ILE A 11 -4.94 7.53 -2.26
N ALA A 12 -5.23 6.44 -1.56
CA ALA A 12 -6.09 5.38 -2.07
C ALA A 12 -7.54 5.67 -1.68
N VAL A 13 -8.47 5.66 -2.62
CA VAL A 13 -9.90 5.84 -2.37
C VAL A 13 -10.66 4.67 -2.98
N GLY A 14 -11.26 3.82 -2.15
CA GLY A 14 -12.02 2.67 -2.62
C GLY A 14 -12.16 1.55 -1.59
N GLY A 15 -12.47 0.35 -2.05
CA GLY A 15 -12.48 -0.86 -1.22
C GLY A 15 -11.09 -1.48 -1.04
N GLY A 16 -11.03 -2.64 -0.38
CA GLY A 16 -9.78 -3.33 -0.06
C GLY A 16 -8.87 -3.60 -1.27
N SER A 17 -9.44 -3.91 -2.44
CA SER A 17 -8.67 -4.15 -3.67
C SER A 17 -7.92 -2.89 -4.15
N VAL A 18 -8.56 -1.71 -4.07
CA VAL A 18 -7.93 -0.45 -4.49
C VAL A 18 -6.80 -0.09 -3.52
N ILE A 19 -7.05 -0.24 -2.22
CA ILE A 19 -6.06 0.05 -1.18
C ILE A 19 -4.87 -0.91 -1.27
N ALA A 20 -5.10 -2.20 -1.50
CA ALA A 20 -4.04 -3.20 -1.66
C ALA A 20 -3.15 -2.89 -2.89
N ALA A 21 -3.77 -2.57 -4.03
CA ALA A 21 -3.01 -2.17 -5.22
C ALA A 21 -2.20 -0.89 -4.98
N ALA A 22 -2.79 0.10 -4.31
CA ALA A 22 -2.12 1.37 -4.01
C ALA A 22 -0.93 1.18 -3.05
N LYS A 23 -1.00 0.27 -2.07
CA LYS A 23 0.14 -0.11 -1.22
C LYS A 23 1.29 -0.68 -2.04
N CYS A 24 1.02 -1.57 -3.00
CA CYS A 24 2.07 -2.12 -3.86
C CYS A 24 2.70 -1.05 -4.76
N ILE A 25 1.89 -0.13 -5.30
CA ILE A 25 2.39 1.03 -6.06
C ILE A 25 3.28 1.91 -5.17
N TRP A 26 2.89 2.11 -3.92
CA TRP A 26 3.66 2.90 -2.96
C TRP A 26 5.02 2.26 -2.65
N ILE A 27 5.08 0.94 -2.42
CA ILE A 27 6.35 0.22 -2.29
C ILE A 27 7.22 0.43 -3.52
N GLY A 28 6.69 0.21 -4.72
CA GLY A 28 7.46 0.36 -5.97
C GLY A 28 7.92 1.79 -6.27
N TYR A 29 7.27 2.79 -5.66
CA TYR A 29 7.68 4.19 -5.72
C TYR A 29 8.80 4.50 -4.72
N GLU A 30 8.65 4.07 -3.46
CA GLU A 30 9.64 4.26 -2.39
C GLU A 30 10.92 3.45 -2.66
N ARG A 31 10.75 2.16 -2.97
CA ARG A 31 11.80 1.14 -3.15
C ARG A 31 11.76 0.56 -4.56
N PRO A 32 12.21 1.33 -5.58
CA PRO A 32 12.26 0.84 -6.96
C PRO A 32 13.24 -0.33 -7.17
N ASP A 33 14.13 -0.54 -6.20
CA ASP A 33 15.13 -1.60 -6.10
C ASP A 33 14.57 -2.94 -5.58
N LEU A 34 13.36 -2.94 -5.01
CA LEU A 34 12.77 -4.10 -4.37
C LEU A 34 11.71 -4.77 -5.26
N ASP A 35 11.77 -6.10 -5.38
CA ASP A 35 10.64 -6.88 -5.88
C ASP A 35 9.60 -7.04 -4.76
N ILE A 36 8.35 -6.62 -5.00
CA ILE A 36 7.24 -6.72 -4.04
C ILE A 36 6.99 -8.15 -3.56
N ARG A 37 7.37 -9.15 -4.37
CA ARG A 37 7.24 -10.58 -4.06
C ARG A 37 8.25 -11.04 -3.00
N MET A 38 9.32 -10.27 -2.82
CA MET A 38 10.43 -10.56 -1.91
C MET A 38 10.35 -9.70 -0.64
N VAL A 39 9.23 -9.00 -0.41
CA VAL A 39 9.02 -8.23 0.82
C VAL A 39 9.08 -9.16 2.02
N ASN A 40 10.06 -8.92 2.88
CA ASN A 40 10.25 -9.65 4.13
C ASN A 40 9.65 -8.84 5.29
N PRO A 41 8.69 -9.38 6.06
CA PRO A 41 8.06 -8.69 7.20
C PRO A 41 9.03 -8.25 8.31
N LEU A 42 10.23 -8.85 8.37
CA LEU A 42 11.22 -8.61 9.42
C LEU A 42 12.31 -7.60 9.02
N GLU A 43 12.42 -7.28 7.74
CA GLU A 43 13.44 -6.35 7.24
C GLU A 43 12.84 -4.96 7.04
N PRO A 44 13.52 -3.88 7.45
CA PRO A 44 13.00 -2.54 7.29
C PRO A 44 12.80 -2.20 5.79
N LEU A 45 11.59 -1.77 5.44
CA LEU A 45 11.31 -1.28 4.08
C LEU A 45 11.75 0.18 3.92
N GLY A 46 11.68 0.96 5.00
CA GLY A 46 12.03 2.38 5.00
C GLY A 46 11.05 3.23 4.19
N LEU A 47 9.75 2.94 4.30
CA LEU A 47 8.69 3.69 3.63
C LEU A 47 8.54 5.10 4.22
N ARG A 48 7.77 5.97 3.54
CA ARG A 48 7.51 7.38 3.92
C ARG A 48 8.73 8.29 3.79
N LYS A 49 9.66 7.98 2.88
CA LYS A 49 10.80 8.86 2.58
C LYS A 49 10.49 9.77 1.40
N LYS A 50 9.78 9.26 0.40
CA LYS A 50 9.35 10.02 -0.78
C LYS A 50 7.89 10.47 -0.68
N ALA A 51 7.01 9.63 -0.14
CA ALA A 51 5.59 9.94 -0.05
C ALA A 51 4.91 9.42 1.22
N PHE A 52 3.96 10.21 1.73
CA PHE A 52 2.95 9.72 2.67
C PHE A 52 1.88 8.91 1.95
N PHE A 53 1.32 7.92 2.63
CA PHE A 53 0.20 7.13 2.13
C PHE A 53 -1.03 7.30 3.01
N ALA A 54 -2.17 7.63 2.39
CA ALA A 54 -3.46 7.71 3.07
C ALA A 54 -4.48 6.81 2.38
N ALA A 55 -5.45 6.31 3.14
CA ALA A 55 -6.51 5.45 2.62
C ALA A 55 -7.90 5.95 3.05
N VAL A 56 -8.79 6.08 2.09
CA VAL A 56 -10.21 6.36 2.30
C VAL A 56 -10.97 5.10 1.91
N LEU A 57 -11.49 4.39 2.90
CA LEU A 57 -12.26 3.18 2.69
C LEU A 57 -13.70 3.54 2.32
N THR A 58 -14.18 3.06 1.18
CA THR A 58 -15.55 3.36 0.68
C THR A 58 -16.51 2.18 0.84
N THR A 59 -16.08 1.09 1.46
CA THR A 59 -16.86 -0.14 1.65
C THR A 59 -16.69 -0.62 3.08
N SER A 60 -17.75 -1.10 3.72
CA SER A 60 -17.73 -1.60 5.11
C SER A 60 -17.03 -2.97 5.29
N GLY A 61 -15.96 -3.25 4.53
CA GLY A 61 -15.28 -4.56 4.48
C GLY A 61 -13.76 -4.52 4.65
N THR A 62 -13.12 -5.70 4.68
CA THR A 62 -11.68 -6.03 4.72
C THR A 62 -10.75 -5.39 5.76
N GLY A 63 -10.96 -4.15 6.22
CA GLY A 63 -10.04 -3.44 7.11
C GLY A 63 -8.67 -3.14 6.46
N SER A 64 -8.61 -3.07 5.14
CA SER A 64 -7.34 -2.86 4.40
C SER A 64 -6.73 -1.49 4.68
N GLU A 65 -7.53 -0.51 5.07
CA GLU A 65 -7.14 0.83 5.52
C GLU A 65 -6.43 0.84 6.89
N ALA A 66 -6.57 -0.21 7.69
CA ALA A 66 -6.03 -0.29 9.06
C ALA A 66 -4.99 -1.41 9.25
N THR A 67 -4.63 -2.14 8.18
CA THR A 67 -3.73 -3.30 8.27
C THR A 67 -2.48 -3.12 7.41
N GLY A 68 -1.40 -3.84 7.75
CA GLY A 68 -0.19 -3.93 6.93
C GLY A 68 -0.28 -4.93 5.76
N ALA A 69 -1.47 -5.50 5.51
CA ALA A 69 -1.67 -6.51 4.48
C ALA A 69 -2.12 -5.87 3.15
N ALA A 70 -1.63 -6.44 2.05
CA ALA A 70 -2.08 -6.19 0.70
C ALA A 70 -2.17 -7.52 -0.05
N VAL A 71 -3.32 -7.81 -0.63
CA VAL A 71 -3.54 -9.02 -1.42
C VAL A 71 -3.65 -8.64 -2.88
N ILE A 72 -2.81 -9.23 -3.72
CA ILE A 72 -2.76 -8.98 -5.16
C ILE A 72 -2.77 -10.30 -5.94
N THR A 73 -3.05 -10.21 -7.24
CA THR A 73 -3.03 -11.37 -8.14
C THR A 73 -2.07 -11.08 -9.28
N ASP A 74 -1.02 -11.90 -9.41
CA ASP A 74 -0.06 -11.90 -10.53
C ASP A 74 0.07 -13.35 -11.02
N GLY A 75 -0.87 -13.78 -11.88
CA GLY A 75 -1.07 -15.19 -12.27
C GLY A 75 -1.63 -16.09 -11.15
N GLN A 76 -1.22 -15.86 -9.89
CA GLN A 76 -1.74 -16.48 -8.68
C GLN A 76 -1.97 -15.42 -7.60
N LYS A 77 -2.84 -15.73 -6.64
CA LYS A 77 -3.13 -14.87 -5.50
C LYS A 77 -1.95 -14.90 -4.53
N MET A 78 -1.43 -13.73 -4.18
CA MET A 78 -0.33 -13.56 -3.23
C MET A 78 -0.64 -12.46 -2.23
N SER A 79 0.01 -12.52 -1.07
CA SER A 79 -0.15 -11.56 0.01
C SER A 79 1.20 -10.93 0.35
N VAL A 80 1.23 -9.61 0.37
CA VAL A 80 2.33 -8.82 0.92
C VAL A 80 1.90 -8.35 2.30
N VAL A 81 2.69 -8.64 3.32
CA VAL A 81 2.39 -8.26 4.71
C VAL A 81 3.61 -7.60 5.30
N HIS A 82 3.47 -6.35 5.73
CA HIS A 82 4.57 -5.63 6.39
C HIS A 82 4.02 -4.56 7.34
N PRO A 83 4.59 -4.39 8.55
CA PRO A 83 4.12 -3.40 9.52
C PRO A 83 4.10 -1.96 8.97
N GLU A 84 5.11 -1.58 8.19
CA GLU A 84 5.20 -0.24 7.59
C GLU A 84 4.11 0.05 6.52
N LEU A 85 3.36 -0.96 6.06
CA LEU A 85 2.29 -0.79 5.06
C LEU A 85 0.95 -0.35 5.63
N VAL A 86 0.83 -0.26 6.96
CA VAL A 86 -0.33 0.40 7.58
C VAL A 86 -0.35 1.84 7.06
N PRO A 87 -1.48 2.37 6.55
CA PRO A 87 -1.58 3.76 6.11
C PRO A 87 -1.18 4.77 7.19
N SER A 88 -0.71 5.95 6.76
CA SER A 88 -0.38 7.04 7.69
C SER A 88 -1.61 7.79 8.19
N ALA A 89 -2.70 7.73 7.43
CA ALA A 89 -4.00 8.27 7.80
C ALA A 89 -5.10 7.46 7.11
N GLU A 90 -6.13 7.12 7.86
CA GLU A 90 -7.28 6.37 7.41
C GLU A 90 -8.60 7.10 7.72
N THR A 91 -9.59 6.92 6.85
CA THR A 91 -10.97 7.34 7.11
C THR A 91 -11.91 6.18 6.80
N LEU A 92 -12.81 5.89 7.75
CA LEU A 92 -13.97 5.04 7.50
C LEU A 92 -15.05 5.88 6.82
N GLY A 93 -15.29 5.63 5.54
CA GLY A 93 -16.53 6.06 4.89
C GLY A 93 -17.68 5.19 5.41
N VAL A 94 -18.46 5.71 6.33
CA VAL A 94 -19.74 5.14 6.76
C VAL A 94 -20.90 5.77 6.00
#